data_AF-A0A954ERI0-F1
#
_entry.id   AF-A0A954ERI0-F1
#
_cell.length_a   1.000
_cell.length_b   1.000
_cell.length_c   1.000
_cell.angle_alpha   90.00
_cell.angle_beta   90.00
_cell.angle_gamma   90.00
#
_symmetry.space_group_name_H-M   'P 1'
#
loop_
_entity.id
_entity.type
_entity.pdbx_description
1 polymer ?
#
loop_
_entity_poly.entity_id
_entity_poly.type
_entity_poly.pdbx_seq_one_letter_code
_entity_poly.pdbx_strand_id
1 'polypeptide(L)'
;GPYVQHAGKYKSLGKEDDVLTVTLDRAVELLAQAKGRPVLTPLRELGEHPTEGGMVAIFDGKYGPYVKHEKVNATVPKDFTPETVSMEDAVKWLNERAAKMGVKKKAAKKSTTKKAAKKTTKKKATKKKATKKKTAKKDTTED
;
A
#
# COMPACT_ATOMS: atom_id res chain seq x y z
N GLY A 1 21.89 -22.13 9.33
CA GLY A 1 21.58 -23.46 8.80
C GLY A 1 21.06 -23.32 7.38
N PRO A 2 21.19 -24.36 6.55
CA PRO A 2 20.67 -24.34 5.19
C PRO A 2 19.14 -24.16 5.17
N TYR A 3 18.60 -23.52 4.13
CA TYR A 3 17.18 -23.20 4.02
C TYR A 3 16.71 -23.17 2.57
N VAL A 4 15.41 -23.37 2.36
CA VAL A 4 14.71 -23.09 1.11
C VAL A 4 14.03 -21.73 1.19
N GLN A 5 14.10 -20.95 0.12
CA GLN A 5 13.48 -19.62 0.04
C GLN A 5 12.81 -19.41 -1.32
N HIS A 6 11.62 -18.83 -1.29
CA HIS A 6 10.92 -18.39 -2.49
C HIS A 6 10.04 -17.17 -2.16
N ALA A 7 10.12 -16.11 -2.97
CA ALA A 7 9.28 -14.91 -2.85
C ALA A 7 9.22 -14.31 -1.42
N GLY A 8 10.35 -14.27 -0.71
CA GLY A 8 10.45 -13.73 0.66
C GLY A 8 9.93 -14.65 1.77
N LYS A 9 9.36 -15.81 1.43
CA LYS A 9 9.08 -16.90 2.39
C LYS A 9 10.30 -17.82 2.46
N TYR A 10 10.62 -18.29 3.65
CA TYR A 10 11.74 -19.21 3.85
C TYR A 10 11.43 -20.22 4.95
N LYS A 11 12.04 -21.41 4.81
CA LYS A 11 12.01 -22.47 5.81
C LYS A 11 13.38 -23.13 5.88
N SER A 12 13.92 -23.25 7.08
CA SER A 12 15.17 -23.99 7.31
C SER A 12 14.98 -25.47 6.98
N LEU A 13 15.99 -26.07 6.34
CA LEU A 13 16.03 -27.50 6.07
C LEU A 13 16.14 -28.28 7.40
N GLY A 14 15.42 -29.40 7.49
CA GLY A 14 15.49 -30.30 8.63
C GLY A 14 16.79 -31.09 8.66
N LYS A 15 16.98 -31.93 9.69
CA LYS A 15 18.15 -32.82 9.75
C LYS A 15 18.14 -33.90 8.67
N GLU A 16 16.98 -34.18 8.09
CA GLU A 16 16.79 -35.22 7.07
C GLU A 16 16.84 -34.66 5.64
N ASP A 17 16.87 -33.34 5.49
CA ASP A 17 16.89 -32.69 4.19
C ASP A 17 18.31 -32.12 3.92
N ASP A 18 19.00 -32.64 2.89
CA ASP A 18 20.32 -32.17 2.47
C ASP A 18 20.22 -31.17 1.31
N VAL A 19 21.10 -30.16 1.30
CA VAL A 19 21.13 -29.11 0.26
C VAL A 19 21.42 -29.63 -1.15
N LEU A 20 22.12 -30.75 -1.27
CA LEU A 20 22.49 -31.33 -2.56
C LEU A 20 21.44 -32.31 -3.09
N THR A 21 20.56 -32.83 -2.22
CA THR A 21 19.59 -33.88 -2.59
C THR A 21 18.14 -33.44 -2.50
N VAL A 22 17.85 -32.28 -1.88
CA VAL A 22 16.48 -31.78 -1.75
C VAL A 22 15.81 -31.59 -3.12
N THR A 23 14.63 -32.18 -3.27
CA THR A 23 13.85 -32.11 -4.51
C THR A 23 12.92 -30.90 -4.52
N LEU A 24 12.41 -30.55 -5.71
CA LEU A 24 11.44 -29.46 -5.86
C LEU A 24 10.19 -29.70 -5.01
N ASP A 25 9.63 -30.91 -5.06
CA ASP A 25 8.41 -31.25 -4.31
C ASP A 25 8.62 -31.05 -2.81
N ARG A 26 9.76 -31.51 -2.29
CA ARG A 26 10.13 -31.32 -0.89
C ARG A 26 10.31 -29.84 -0.53
N ALA A 27 10.93 -29.07 -1.42
CA ALA A 27 11.08 -27.63 -1.22
C ALA A 27 9.72 -26.91 -1.18
N VAL A 28 8.76 -27.32 -2.02
CA VAL A 28 7.39 -26.78 -2.01
C VAL A 28 6.68 -27.11 -0.70
N GLU A 29 6.79 -28.34 -0.20
CA GLU A 29 6.24 -28.73 1.10
C GLU A 29 6.81 -27.88 2.25
N LEU A 30 8.13 -27.73 2.29
CA LEU A 30 8.81 -26.93 3.32
C LEU A 30 8.38 -25.46 3.27
N LEU A 31 8.22 -24.91 2.06
CA LEU A 31 7.73 -23.55 1.85
C LEU A 31 6.25 -23.39 2.22
N ALA A 32 5.41 -24.41 2.02
CA ALA A 32 4.03 -24.41 2.49
C ALA A 32 3.96 -24.36 4.02
N GLN A 33 4.92 -25.00 4.71
CA GLN A 33 5.08 -24.95 6.16
C GLN A 33 5.81 -23.70 6.67
N ALA A 34 6.31 -22.83 5.78
CA ALA A 34 6.93 -21.58 6.16
C ALA A 34 5.86 -20.66 6.78
N LYS A 35 5.90 -20.51 8.11
CA LYS A 35 5.09 -19.49 8.78
C LYS A 35 5.56 -18.12 8.28
N GLY A 36 4.69 -17.45 7.53
CA GLY A 36 4.89 -16.06 7.17
C GLY A 36 4.99 -15.19 8.42
N ARG A 37 5.53 -13.98 8.27
CA ARG A 37 5.41 -12.97 9.32
C ARG A 37 3.90 -12.81 9.63
N PRO A 38 3.46 -12.97 10.89
CA PRO A 38 2.06 -12.82 11.21
C PRO A 38 1.57 -11.47 10.71
N VAL A 39 0.39 -11.45 10.08
CA VAL A 39 -0.29 -10.20 9.78
C VAL A 39 -0.81 -9.69 11.12
N LEU A 40 -0.14 -8.68 11.68
CA LEU A 40 -0.59 -8.09 12.93
C LEU A 40 -1.88 -7.30 12.64
N THR A 41 -2.94 -7.63 13.36
CA THR A 41 -4.16 -6.82 13.41
C THR A 41 -3.92 -5.62 14.32
N PRO A 42 -4.30 -4.40 13.92
CA PRO A 42 -4.21 -3.24 14.80
C PRO A 42 -5.17 -3.41 15.98
N LEU A 43 -4.71 -3.05 17.18
CA LEU A 43 -5.55 -2.97 18.38
C LEU A 43 -6.49 -1.77 18.28
N ARG A 44 -5.98 -0.67 17.72
CA ARG A 44 -6.73 0.56 17.54
C ARG A 44 -6.15 1.36 16.40
N GLU A 45 -7.00 1.83 15.51
CA GLU A 45 -6.63 2.77 14.46
C GLU A 45 -6.90 4.19 14.96
N LEU A 46 -5.88 5.06 14.95
CA LEU A 46 -6.01 6.46 15.37
C LEU A 46 -6.40 7.36 14.19
N GLY A 47 -6.16 6.92 12.95
CA GLY A 47 -6.49 7.65 11.72
C GLY A 47 -5.26 8.18 10.99
N GLU A 48 -5.42 9.22 10.17
CA GLU A 48 -4.31 9.80 9.40
C GLU A 48 -3.44 10.74 10.25
N HIS A 49 -2.12 10.67 10.04
CA HIS A 49 -1.18 11.56 10.71
C HIS A 49 -1.41 13.03 10.26
N PRO A 50 -1.52 14.00 11.19
CA PRO A 50 -1.95 15.37 10.87
C PRO A 50 -0.99 16.16 9.96
N THR A 51 0.33 15.90 10.04
CA THR A 51 1.35 16.62 9.25
C THR A 51 1.99 15.81 8.11
N GLU A 52 2.29 14.53 8.30
CA GLU A 52 2.88 13.67 7.26
C GLU A 52 1.86 12.89 6.43
N GLY A 53 0.59 12.85 6.84
CA GLY A 53 -0.41 11.96 6.25
C GLY A 53 -0.11 10.49 6.52
N GLY A 54 -0.90 9.58 5.96
CA GLY A 54 -0.74 8.13 6.18
C GLY A 54 -1.29 7.64 7.51
N MET A 55 -1.65 6.36 7.56
CA MET A 55 -2.37 5.79 8.70
C MET A 55 -1.47 5.56 9.92
N VAL A 56 -1.97 5.97 11.07
CA VAL A 56 -1.42 5.74 12.40
C VAL A 56 -2.30 4.71 13.10
N ALA A 57 -1.70 3.60 13.51
CA ALA A 57 -2.40 2.55 14.25
C ALA A 57 -1.51 1.96 15.34
N ILE A 58 -2.16 1.47 16.39
CA ILE A 58 -1.53 0.82 17.55
C ILE A 58 -1.60 -0.69 17.32
N PHE A 59 -0.48 -1.36 17.53
CA PHE A 59 -0.34 -2.80 17.39
C PHE A 59 0.24 -3.39 18.67
N ASP A 60 -0.06 -4.67 18.91
CA ASP A 60 0.55 -5.43 19.99
C ASP A 60 1.79 -6.14 19.46
N GLY A 61 2.85 -6.13 20.25
CA GLY A 61 4.17 -6.60 19.85
C GLY A 61 4.90 -7.27 20.99
N LYS A 62 6.02 -7.93 20.66
CA LYS A 62 6.82 -8.69 21.64
C LYS A 62 7.23 -7.88 22.88
N TYR A 63 7.42 -6.57 22.73
CA TYR A 63 7.87 -5.67 23.80
C TYR A 63 6.72 -4.84 24.41
N GLY A 64 5.47 -5.12 24.03
CA GLY A 64 4.28 -4.37 24.39
C GLY A 64 3.71 -3.54 23.24
N PRO A 65 2.65 -2.75 23.52
CA PRO A 65 1.96 -1.95 22.52
C PRO A 65 2.87 -0.91 21.88
N TYR A 66 2.69 -0.70 20.57
CA TYR A 66 3.44 0.29 19.83
C TYR A 66 2.58 0.97 18.77
N VAL A 67 2.84 2.26 18.56
CA VAL A 67 2.29 3.05 17.46
C VAL A 67 3.13 2.81 16.22
N LYS A 68 2.48 2.55 15.10
CA LYS A 68 3.11 2.42 13.79
C LYS A 68 2.59 3.51 12.85
N HIS A 69 3.53 4.16 12.19
CA HIS A 69 3.28 5.11 11.11
C HIS A 69 4.34 4.91 10.01
N GLU A 70 3.89 4.46 8.84
CA GLU A 70 4.75 4.08 7.72
C GLU A 70 5.96 3.19 8.11
N LYS A 71 7.15 3.79 8.16
CA LYS A 71 8.44 3.13 8.48
C LYS A 71 8.86 3.33 9.93
N VAL A 72 8.19 4.20 10.68
CA VAL A 72 8.52 4.57 12.05
C VAL A 72 7.59 3.83 12.99
N ASN A 73 8.17 3.15 13.97
CA ASN A 73 7.44 2.45 15.03
C ASN A 73 7.91 3.02 16.37
N ALA A 74 6.99 3.52 17.18
CA ALA A 74 7.26 4.05 18.51
C ALA A 74 6.54 3.24 19.58
N THR A 75 7.28 2.76 20.58
CA THR A 75 6.70 2.01 21.71
C THR A 75 5.85 2.92 22.59
N VAL A 76 4.68 2.45 22.99
CA VAL A 76 3.82 3.17 23.94
C VAL A 76 4.43 3.05 25.35
N PRO A 77 4.59 4.15 26.10
CA PRO A 77 5.06 4.09 27.49
C PRO A 77 4.12 3.25 28.36
N LYS A 78 4.67 2.62 29.40
CA LYS A 78 3.91 1.68 30.26
C LYS A 78 2.74 2.33 31.01
N ASP A 79 2.78 3.65 31.17
CA ASP A 79 1.74 4.43 31.85
C ASP A 79 0.48 4.63 30.97
N PHE A 80 0.56 4.29 29.68
CA PHE A 80 -0.53 4.44 28.73
C PHE A 80 -1.02 3.08 28.21
N THR A 81 -2.33 2.95 28.05
CA THR A 81 -2.96 1.78 27.41
C THR A 81 -3.33 2.12 25.97
N PRO A 82 -3.51 1.13 25.07
CA PRO A 82 -3.90 1.38 23.68
C PRO A 82 -5.15 2.26 23.52
N GLU A 83 -6.03 2.26 24.52
CA GLU A 83 -7.27 3.03 24.54
C GLU A 83 -7.09 4.47 25.01
N THR A 84 -6.10 4.75 25.86
CA THR A 84 -5.85 6.10 26.39
C THR A 84 -4.91 6.93 25.53
N VAL A 85 -4.17 6.31 24.61
CA VAL A 85 -3.29 7.02 23.68
C VAL A 85 -4.09 7.97 22.79
N SER A 86 -3.69 9.25 22.80
CA SER A 86 -4.19 10.30 21.91
C SER A 86 -3.37 10.34 20.60
N MET A 87 -3.90 11.00 19.57
CA MET A 87 -3.16 11.20 18.33
C MET A 87 -1.94 12.10 18.56
N GLU A 88 -2.05 13.11 19.42
CA GLU A 88 -1.00 14.06 19.75
C GLU A 88 0.19 13.37 20.41
N ASP A 89 -0.06 12.50 21.37
CA ASP A 89 0.98 11.71 22.06
C ASP A 89 1.65 10.73 21.11
N ALA A 90 0.85 10.04 20.29
CA ALA A 90 1.35 9.13 19.27
C ALA A 90 2.30 9.85 18.30
N VAL A 91 1.92 11.03 17.81
CA VAL A 91 2.74 11.87 16.92
C VAL A 91 4.03 12.30 17.63
N LYS A 92 3.98 12.68 18.91
CA LYS A 92 5.16 13.05 19.69
C LYS A 92 6.18 11.90 19.75
N TRP A 93 5.73 10.69 20.14
CA TRP A 93 6.62 9.53 20.24
C TRP A 93 7.17 9.09 18.88
N LEU A 94 6.36 9.17 17.82
CA LEU A 94 6.80 8.91 16.46
C LEU A 94 7.89 9.89 16.01
N ASN A 95 7.72 11.19 16.26
CA ASN A 95 8.73 12.19 15.91
C ASN A 95 10.04 11.99 16.68
N GLU A 96 9.98 11.73 17.98
CA GLU A 96 11.16 11.43 18.80
C GLU A 96 11.90 10.19 18.28
N ARG A 97 11.15 9.16 17.85
CA ARG A 97 11.75 7.95 17.32
C ARG A 97 12.30 8.13 15.91
N ALA A 98 11.62 8.87 15.05
CA ALA A 98 12.10 9.23 13.71
C ALA A 98 13.43 10.00 13.79
N ALA A 99 13.54 10.95 14.72
CA ALA A 99 14.77 11.71 14.98
C ALA A 99 15.92 10.79 15.43
N LYS A 100 15.66 9.86 16.35
CA LYS A 100 16.66 8.89 16.83
C LYS A 100 17.10 7.87 15.77
N MET A 101 16.19 7.49 14.86
CA MET A 101 16.48 6.52 13.80
C MET A 101 17.13 7.16 12.56
N GLY A 102 17.31 8.47 12.52
CA GLY A 102 17.83 9.17 11.33
C GLY A 102 16.93 9.01 10.10
N VAL A 103 15.67 8.62 10.29
CA VAL A 103 14.70 8.49 9.21
C VAL A 103 14.29 9.90 8.82
N LYS A 104 14.91 10.45 7.78
CA LYS A 104 14.53 11.75 7.22
C LYS A 104 13.05 11.71 6.87
N LYS A 105 12.25 12.59 7.48
CA LYS A 105 10.85 12.85 7.13
C LYS A 105 10.75 12.95 5.61
N LYS A 106 10.03 12.02 5.00
CA LYS A 106 9.76 12.13 3.57
C LYS A 106 8.67 13.19 3.47
N ALA A 107 9.07 14.40 3.07
CA ALA A 107 8.14 15.50 2.82
C ALA A 107 6.95 14.95 2.02
N ALA A 108 5.76 15.06 2.62
CA ALA A 108 4.53 14.54 2.05
C ALA A 108 4.42 15.02 0.60
N LYS A 109 4.48 14.08 -0.34
CA LYS A 109 4.10 14.37 -1.72
C LYS A 109 2.60 14.63 -1.66
N LYS A 110 2.24 15.92 -1.59
CA LYS A 110 0.90 16.47 -1.71
C LYS A 110 0.13 15.62 -2.73
N SER A 111 -0.69 14.70 -2.24
CA SER A 111 -1.67 14.00 -3.05
C SER A 111 -2.67 15.07 -3.44
N THR A 112 -2.50 15.63 -4.62
CA THR A 112 -3.55 16.39 -5.26
C THR A 112 -4.69 15.41 -5.47
N THR A 113 -5.68 15.50 -4.58
CA THR A 113 -7.02 14.99 -4.75
C THR A 113 -7.47 15.35 -6.17
N LYS A 114 -7.37 14.41 -7.11
CA LYS A 114 -7.94 14.55 -8.45
C LYS A 114 -9.44 14.33 -8.33
N LYS A 115 -10.13 15.32 -7.76
CA LYS A 115 -11.58 15.48 -7.88
C LYS A 115 -11.85 16.23 -9.18
N ALA A 116 -12.07 15.49 -10.27
CA ALA A 116 -12.78 15.89 -11.48
C ALA A 116 -12.73 14.71 -12.47
N ALA A 117 -13.77 14.28 -13.16
CA ALA A 117 -15.18 14.61 -13.13
C ALA A 117 -15.89 13.47 -13.85
N LYS A 118 -17.05 13.11 -13.32
CA LYS A 118 -18.16 12.38 -13.94
C LYS A 118 -18.21 12.58 -15.47
N LYS A 119 -17.82 11.55 -16.24
CA LYS A 119 -18.07 11.48 -17.68
C LYS A 119 -19.47 10.92 -17.91
N THR A 120 -20.48 11.79 -17.86
CA THR A 120 -21.80 11.51 -18.42
C THR A 120 -22.37 12.74 -19.12
N THR A 121 -23.14 12.46 -20.19
CA THR A 121 -23.82 13.38 -21.13
C THR A 121 -22.90 13.92 -22.25
N LYS A 122 -23.27 13.96 -23.53
CA LYS A 122 -24.61 14.18 -24.10
C LYS A 122 -24.67 13.79 -25.58
N LYS A 123 -25.57 12.86 -25.90
CA LYS A 123 -26.61 12.92 -26.95
C LYS A 123 -26.24 13.61 -28.28
N LYS A 124 -25.91 12.77 -29.27
CA LYS A 124 -25.98 13.03 -30.72
C LYS A 124 -27.45 13.13 -31.14
N ALA A 125 -27.94 14.33 -31.44
CA ALA A 125 -29.09 14.59 -32.31
C ALA A 125 -29.33 16.10 -32.42
N THR A 126 -28.99 16.70 -33.56
CA THR A 126 -29.71 17.86 -34.08
C THR A 126 -29.83 17.78 -35.59
N LYS A 127 -31.05 18.06 -36.03
CA LYS A 127 -31.68 17.88 -37.33
C LYS A 127 -31.81 19.25 -37.98
N LYS A 128 -31.69 19.31 -39.31
CA LYS A 128 -32.25 20.28 -40.29
C LYS A 128 -32.16 21.78 -39.98
N LYS A 129 -31.60 22.55 -40.94
CA LYS A 129 -32.31 23.49 -41.85
C LYS A 129 -31.30 24.00 -42.91
N ALA A 130 -31.47 23.67 -44.20
CA ALA A 130 -31.92 24.55 -45.31
C ALA A 130 -31.03 25.82 -45.51
N THR A 131 -30.54 26.24 -46.68
CA THR A 131 -31.06 26.23 -48.06
C THR A 131 -30.02 26.86 -49.03
N LYS A 132 -30.13 26.53 -50.34
CA LYS A 132 -29.60 27.22 -51.56
C LYS A 132 -28.07 27.18 -51.81
N LYS A 133 -27.53 27.14 -53.03
CA LYS A 133 -27.94 26.88 -54.43
C LYS A 133 -26.70 27.26 -55.28
N LYS A 134 -26.12 26.34 -56.07
CA LYS A 134 -25.66 26.53 -57.48
C LYS A 134 -24.69 25.43 -57.97
N THR A 135 -25.15 24.68 -58.98
CA THR A 135 -24.51 24.34 -60.27
C THR A 135 -23.00 24.15 -60.41
N ALA A 136 -22.59 22.93 -60.81
CA ALA A 136 -21.75 22.56 -61.99
C ALA A 136 -21.55 21.02 -61.94
N LYS A 137 -22.24 20.19 -62.72
CA LYS A 137 -22.01 19.74 -64.11
C LYS A 137 -20.53 19.40 -64.42
N LYS A 138 -20.24 18.10 -64.59
CA LYS A 138 -19.79 17.41 -65.82
C LYS A 138 -18.71 16.33 -65.57
N ASP A 139 -19.02 15.14 -66.11
CA ASP A 139 -18.22 14.01 -66.62
C ASP A 139 -16.73 13.85 -66.25
N THR A 140 -16.29 12.62 -65.94
CA THR A 140 -15.69 11.67 -66.93
C THR A 140 -15.09 10.43 -66.24
N THR A 141 -15.35 9.28 -66.87
CA THR A 141 -14.82 7.91 -66.71
C THR A 141 -13.30 7.78 -66.90
N GLU A 142 -12.66 6.79 -66.25
CA GLU A 142 -11.71 5.76 -66.79
C GLU A 142 -11.03 5.08 -65.58
N ASP A 143 -11.35 3.79 -65.36
CA ASP A 143 -10.52 2.59 -65.58
C ASP A 143 -9.53 2.33 -64.43
#